data_AF-A0A942NED6-F1
#
_entry.id   AF-A0A942NED6-F1
#
_cell.length_a   1.000
_cell.length_b   1.000
_cell.length_c   1.000
_cell.angle_alpha   90.00
_cell.angle_beta   90.00
_cell.angle_gamma   90.00
#
_symmetry.space_group_name_H-M   'P 1'
#
loop_
_entity.id
_entity.type
_entity.pdbx_description
1 polymer ?
#
loop_
_entity_poly.entity_id
_entity_poly.type
_entity_poly.pdbx_seq_one_letter_code
_entity_poly.pdbx_strand_id
1 'polypeptide(L)'
;MGIELATLGAWVFSVITAGIAYKAAVRKHSETTKDSDKSIYVAAVTNERAKWREELRKSVAEFCMLSIESSPNIPKLLQLKIDIILRLNPRANDPAFTQRHKFDHEIRESVNAIFAAAKTSNSQVILDQVNKLEGSAQELLKQEWEKSKAEAFSGKVK
;
A
#
# COMPACT_ATOMS: atom_id res chain seq x y z
N MET A 1 58.17 -11.21 -46.60
CA MET A 1 56.92 -11.97 -46.40
C MET A 1 56.59 -11.94 -44.91
N GLY A 2 55.84 -10.95 -44.44
CA GLY A 2 55.68 -10.71 -42.98
C GLY A 2 54.50 -9.82 -42.60
N ILE A 3 53.49 -9.69 -43.48
CA ILE A 3 52.36 -8.78 -43.29
C ILE A 3 51.04 -9.55 -43.01
N GLU A 4 50.98 -10.86 -43.23
CA GLU A 4 49.73 -11.63 -43.07
C GLU A 4 49.41 -12.09 -41.64
N LEU A 5 50.40 -12.26 -40.76
CA LEU A 5 50.13 -12.80 -39.41
C LEU A 5 49.57 -11.74 -38.44
N ALA A 6 49.92 -10.46 -38.62
CA ALA A 6 49.49 -9.38 -37.74
C ALA A 6 48.04 -8.95 -38.00
N THR A 7 47.58 -9.03 -39.25
CA THR A 7 46.20 -8.72 -39.62
C THR A 7 45.24 -9.81 -39.15
N LEU A 8 45.57 -11.09 -39.36
CA LEU A 8 44.78 -12.23 -38.86
C LEU A 8 44.60 -12.20 -37.33
N GLY A 9 45.63 -11.83 -36.56
CA GLY A 9 45.53 -11.62 -35.12
C GLY A 9 44.58 -10.49 -34.74
N ALA A 10 44.68 -9.34 -35.42
CA ALA A 10 43.84 -8.16 -35.13
C ALA A 10 42.34 -8.42 -35.39
N TRP A 11 41.98 -9.18 -36.42
CA TRP A 11 40.58 -9.55 -36.70
C TRP A 11 40.01 -10.53 -35.66
N VAL A 12 40.79 -11.54 -35.24
CA VAL A 12 40.33 -12.52 -34.24
C VAL A 12 40.14 -11.86 -32.88
N PHE A 13 41.06 -10.98 -32.45
CA PHE A 13 40.89 -10.20 -31.23
C PHE A 13 39.69 -9.23 -31.32
N SER A 14 39.48 -8.57 -32.46
CA SER A 14 38.33 -7.66 -32.67
C SER A 14 36.97 -8.37 -32.54
N VAL A 15 36.84 -9.57 -33.13
CA VAL A 15 35.59 -10.36 -33.08
C VAL A 15 35.29 -10.87 -31.67
N ILE A 16 36.30 -11.35 -30.94
CA ILE A 16 36.14 -11.80 -29.55
C ILE A 16 35.72 -10.64 -28.64
N THR A 17 36.37 -9.48 -28.79
CA THR A 17 36.10 -8.29 -27.97
C THR A 17 34.69 -7.73 -28.25
N ALA A 18 34.25 -7.73 -29.51
CA ALA A 18 32.89 -7.34 -29.88
C ALA A 18 31.81 -8.29 -29.31
N GLY A 19 32.07 -9.60 -29.31
CA GLY A 19 31.16 -10.59 -28.74
C GLY A 19 30.98 -10.46 -27.22
N ILE A 20 32.06 -10.14 -26.48
CA ILE A 20 32.01 -9.88 -25.04
C ILE A 20 31.26 -8.58 -24.75
N ALA A 21 31.52 -7.51 -25.52
CA ALA A 21 30.82 -6.23 -25.38
C ALA A 21 29.32 -6.35 -25.67
N TYR A 22 28.93 -7.12 -26.69
CA TYR A 22 27.52 -7.40 -27.01
C TYR A 22 26.82 -8.16 -25.87
N LYS A 23 27.43 -9.24 -25.35
CA LYS A 23 26.87 -9.98 -24.20
C LYS A 23 26.74 -9.11 -22.95
N ALA A 24 27.74 -8.25 -22.69
CA ALA A 24 27.69 -7.30 -21.58
C ALA A 24 26.59 -6.24 -21.77
N ALA A 25 26.42 -5.72 -22.99
CA ALA A 25 25.38 -4.75 -23.31
C ALA A 25 23.97 -5.35 -23.21
N VAL A 26 23.75 -6.57 -23.70
CA VAL A 26 22.47 -7.30 -23.59
C VAL A 26 22.16 -7.61 -22.12
N ARG A 27 23.15 -8.05 -21.35
CA ARG A 27 22.99 -8.28 -19.91
C ARG A 27 22.66 -7.00 -19.17
N LYS A 28 23.39 -5.91 -19.44
CA LYS A 28 23.13 -4.58 -18.85
C LYS A 28 21.75 -4.05 -19.25
N HIS A 29 21.31 -4.23 -20.50
CA HIS A 29 19.96 -3.86 -20.92
C HIS A 29 18.90 -4.69 -20.20
N SER A 30 19.08 -6.00 -20.08
CA SER A 30 18.15 -6.88 -19.36
C SER A 30 18.06 -6.54 -17.86
N GLU A 31 19.19 -6.22 -17.23
CA GLU A 31 19.26 -5.76 -15.85
C GLU A 31 18.56 -4.40 -15.68
N THR A 32 18.82 -3.42 -16.56
CA THR A 32 18.15 -2.11 -16.57
C THR A 32 16.63 -2.23 -16.77
N THR A 33 16.15 -3.10 -17.68
CA THR A 33 14.71 -3.29 -17.90
C THR A 33 14.03 -3.93 -16.68
N LYS A 34 14.67 -4.91 -16.04
CA LYS A 34 14.15 -5.50 -14.80
C LYS A 34 14.09 -4.50 -13.65
N ASP A 35 15.03 -3.57 -13.60
CA ASP A 35 15.03 -2.52 -12.57
C ASP A 35 14.05 -1.38 -12.90
N SER A 36 13.81 -1.08 -14.19
CA SER A 36 12.73 -0.15 -14.60
C SER A 36 11.34 -0.72 -14.31
N ASP A 37 11.10 -2.00 -14.58
CA ASP A 37 9.79 -2.62 -14.34
C ASP A 37 9.48 -2.68 -12.84
N LYS A 38 10.48 -2.96 -12.00
CA LYS A 38 10.34 -2.90 -10.54
C LYS A 38 10.06 -1.49 -10.03
N SER A 39 10.72 -0.47 -10.57
CA SER A 39 10.51 0.90 -10.13
C SER A 39 9.11 1.39 -10.50
N ILE A 40 8.62 1.04 -11.69
CA ILE A 40 7.24 1.31 -12.13
C ILE A 40 6.23 0.59 -11.21
N TYR A 41 6.47 -0.68 -10.89
CA TYR A 41 5.60 -1.45 -10.00
C TYR A 41 5.55 -0.86 -8.58
N VAL A 42 6.70 -0.54 -7.99
CA VAL A 42 6.78 0.09 -6.65
C VAL A 42 6.07 1.45 -6.64
N ALA A 43 6.25 2.25 -7.70
CA ALA A 43 5.56 3.54 -7.84
C ALA A 43 4.03 3.36 -7.93
N ALA A 44 3.57 2.40 -8.73
CA ALA A 44 2.14 2.10 -8.87
C ALA A 44 1.52 1.67 -7.53
N VAL A 45 2.14 0.72 -6.82
CA VAL A 45 1.66 0.26 -5.49
C VAL A 45 1.69 1.40 -4.47
N THR A 46 2.72 2.26 -4.51
CA THR A 46 2.82 3.41 -3.61
C THR A 46 1.70 4.42 -3.86
N ASN A 47 1.34 4.67 -5.13
CA ASN A 47 0.24 5.55 -5.50
C ASN A 47 -1.11 4.97 -5.09
N GLU A 48 -1.38 3.69 -5.36
CA GLU A 48 -2.61 3.04 -4.92
C GLU A 48 -2.75 3.05 -3.40
N ARG A 49 -1.65 2.81 -2.65
CA ARG A 49 -1.67 2.89 -1.18
C ARG A 49 -1.88 4.33 -0.69
N ALA A 50 -1.34 5.33 -1.39
CA ALA A 50 -1.59 6.74 -1.06
C ALA A 50 -3.07 7.10 -1.25
N LYS A 51 -3.68 6.65 -2.34
CA LYS A 51 -5.12 6.81 -2.60
C LYS A 51 -5.96 6.10 -1.56
N TRP A 52 -5.65 4.84 -1.24
CA TRP A 52 -6.32 4.08 -0.19
C TRP A 52 -6.27 4.79 1.17
N ARG A 53 -5.09 5.32 1.57
CA ARG A 53 -4.94 6.08 2.83
C ARG A 53 -5.80 7.34 2.85
N GLU A 54 -5.84 8.07 1.74
CA GLU A 54 -6.63 9.29 1.61
C GLU A 54 -8.13 9.02 1.67
N GLU A 55 -8.60 7.98 0.98
CA GLU A 55 -10.00 7.59 1.00
C GLU A 55 -10.43 7.07 2.38
N LEU A 56 -9.60 6.24 3.03
CA LEU A 56 -9.88 5.76 4.38
C LEU A 56 -10.00 6.93 5.37
N ARG A 57 -9.07 7.89 5.32
CA ARG A 57 -9.11 9.10 6.16
C ARG A 57 -10.41 9.88 5.97
N LYS A 58 -10.81 10.11 4.72
CA LYS A 58 -12.05 10.82 4.38
C LYS A 58 -13.29 10.10 4.90
N SER A 59 -13.41 8.80 4.61
CA SER A 59 -14.56 8.01 5.05
C SER A 59 -14.66 7.94 6.57
N VAL A 60 -13.55 7.76 7.28
CA VAL A 60 -13.52 7.76 8.76
C VAL A 60 -13.94 9.11 9.32
N ALA A 61 -13.39 10.22 8.82
CA ALA A 61 -13.74 11.56 9.29
C ALA A 61 -15.22 11.87 9.08
N GLU A 62 -15.75 11.60 7.88
CA GLU A 62 -17.17 11.80 7.56
C GLU A 62 -18.07 10.90 8.43
N PHE A 63 -17.69 9.65 8.64
CA PHE A 63 -18.43 8.72 9.49
C PHE A 63 -18.51 9.19 10.94
N CYS A 64 -17.38 9.63 11.52
CA CYS A 64 -17.35 10.16 12.87
C CYS A 64 -18.26 11.39 13.01
N MET A 65 -18.16 12.35 12.09
CA MET A 65 -18.98 13.57 12.11
C MET A 65 -20.48 13.27 12.00
N LEU A 66 -20.88 12.42 11.07
CA LEU A 66 -22.30 12.06 10.90
C LEU A 66 -22.83 11.25 12.09
N SER A 67 -21.97 10.49 12.77
CA SER A 67 -22.41 9.67 13.91
C SER A 67 -22.78 10.47 15.15
N ILE A 68 -22.24 11.69 15.31
CA ILE A 68 -22.49 12.55 16.47
C ILE A 68 -23.61 13.57 16.25
N GLU A 69 -24.20 13.63 15.05
CA GLU A 69 -25.33 14.51 14.77
C GLU A 69 -26.53 14.16 15.65
N SER A 70 -27.31 15.16 16.06
CA SER A 70 -28.51 14.96 16.89
C SER A 70 -29.57 14.07 16.20
N SER A 71 -29.56 14.04 14.87
CA SER A 71 -30.43 13.20 14.03
C SER A 71 -29.59 12.58 12.90
N PRO A 72 -28.83 11.52 13.19
CA PRO A 72 -27.85 10.98 12.25
C PRO A 72 -28.55 10.37 11.02
N ASN A 73 -28.05 10.67 9.82
CA ASN A 73 -28.52 10.06 8.58
C ASN A 73 -28.08 8.58 8.51
N ILE A 74 -28.92 7.67 9.01
CA ILE A 74 -28.61 6.24 9.13
C ILE A 74 -28.24 5.58 7.78
N PRO A 75 -28.95 5.82 6.66
CA PRO A 75 -28.54 5.29 5.35
C PRO A 75 -27.13 5.72 4.93
N LYS A 76 -26.80 7.01 5.10
CA LYS A 76 -25.48 7.54 4.76
C LYS A 76 -24.40 6.99 5.70
N LEU A 77 -24.72 6.86 6.99
CA LEU A 77 -23.83 6.26 7.98
C LEU A 77 -23.54 4.78 7.66
N LEU A 78 -24.56 4.03 7.20
CA LEU A 78 -24.40 2.65 6.74
C LEU A 78 -23.49 2.56 5.50
N GLN A 79 -23.68 3.46 4.53
CA GLN A 79 -22.82 3.54 3.35
C GLN A 79 -21.35 3.73 3.75
N LEU A 80 -21.07 4.73 4.60
CA LEU A 80 -19.72 5.01 5.06
C LEU A 80 -19.12 3.86 5.87
N LYS A 81 -19.93 3.19 6.70
CA LYS A 81 -19.52 1.96 7.38
C LYS A 81 -19.05 0.91 6.39
N ILE A 82 -19.80 0.66 5.32
CA ILE A 82 -19.44 -0.31 4.28
C ILE A 82 -18.14 0.12 3.58
N ASP A 83 -18.02 1.40 3.24
CA ASP A 83 -16.83 1.96 2.59
C ASP A 83 -15.56 1.78 3.43
N ILE A 84 -15.66 1.99 4.75
CA ILE A 84 -14.55 1.74 5.67
C ILE A 84 -14.24 0.24 5.72
N ILE A 85 -15.25 -0.61 5.95
CA ILE A 85 -15.06 -2.05 6.12
C ILE A 85 -14.44 -2.71 4.88
N LEU A 86 -14.81 -2.29 3.68
CA LEU A 86 -14.26 -2.81 2.41
C LEU A 86 -12.77 -2.47 2.22
N ARG A 87 -12.28 -1.43 2.89
CA ARG A 87 -10.86 -1.01 2.83
C ARG A 87 -9.98 -1.75 3.84
N LEU A 88 -10.58 -2.44 4.81
CA LEU A 88 -9.85 -3.17 5.86
C LEU A 88 -9.49 -4.59 5.42
N ASN A 89 -8.43 -5.13 5.99
CA ASN A 89 -8.05 -6.52 5.74
C ASN A 89 -9.06 -7.49 6.38
N PRO A 90 -9.74 -8.36 5.61
CA PRO A 90 -10.72 -9.29 6.17
C PRO A 90 -10.11 -10.31 7.13
N ARG A 91 -8.80 -10.61 7.00
CA ARG A 91 -8.07 -11.53 7.88
C ARG A 91 -7.88 -10.98 9.30
N ALA A 92 -8.15 -9.71 9.54
CA ALA A 92 -8.11 -9.13 10.88
C ALA A 92 -9.06 -9.82 11.87
N ASN A 93 -10.11 -10.47 11.34
CA ASN A 93 -11.09 -11.21 12.14
C ASN A 93 -10.68 -12.66 12.43
N ASP A 94 -9.62 -13.15 11.80
CA ASP A 94 -9.08 -14.47 12.11
C ASP A 94 -8.19 -14.34 13.36
N PRO A 95 -8.48 -15.07 14.45
CA PRO A 95 -7.69 -15.02 15.69
C PRO A 95 -6.19 -15.24 15.46
N ALA A 96 -5.81 -16.02 14.44
CA ALA A 96 -4.41 -16.26 14.10
C ALA A 96 -3.69 -15.02 13.52
N PHE A 97 -4.43 -14.06 12.98
CA PHE A 97 -3.90 -12.86 12.32
C PHE A 97 -4.33 -11.54 12.97
N THR A 98 -5.21 -11.57 13.99
CA THR A 98 -5.68 -10.36 14.70
C THR A 98 -4.54 -9.52 15.24
N GLN A 99 -3.46 -10.12 15.79
CA GLN A 99 -2.31 -9.33 16.28
C GLN A 99 -1.57 -8.61 15.15
N ARG A 100 -1.48 -9.23 13.97
CA ARG A 100 -0.84 -8.62 12.79
C ARG A 100 -1.68 -7.50 12.18
N HIS A 101 -2.99 -7.63 12.25
CA HIS A 101 -3.96 -6.68 11.70
C HIS A 101 -4.82 -6.06 12.81
N LYS A 102 -4.17 -5.71 13.92
CA LYS A 102 -4.84 -5.24 15.14
C LYS A 102 -5.70 -4.01 14.86
N PHE A 103 -5.13 -3.03 14.17
CA PHE A 103 -5.85 -1.78 13.90
C PHE A 103 -6.99 -1.96 12.89
N ASP A 104 -6.86 -2.86 11.91
CA ASP A 104 -8.00 -3.23 11.05
C ASP A 104 -9.15 -3.81 11.89
N HIS A 105 -8.85 -4.68 12.85
CA HIS A 105 -9.86 -5.25 13.74
C HIS A 105 -10.51 -4.19 14.63
N GLU A 106 -9.71 -3.33 15.27
CA GLU A 106 -10.20 -2.27 16.17
C GLU A 106 -11.05 -1.21 15.44
N ILE A 107 -10.68 -0.83 14.20
CA ILE A 107 -11.49 0.07 13.36
C ILE A 107 -12.84 -0.58 13.09
N ARG A 108 -12.87 -1.86 12.68
CA ARG A 108 -14.11 -2.58 12.39
C ARG A 108 -15.03 -2.64 13.62
N GLU A 109 -14.49 -3.00 14.79
CA GLU A 109 -15.25 -3.06 16.04
C GLU A 109 -15.84 -1.69 16.39
N SER A 110 -15.03 -0.63 16.30
CA SER A 110 -15.46 0.73 16.61
C SER A 110 -16.56 1.20 15.64
N VAL A 111 -16.39 1.00 14.33
CA VAL A 111 -17.41 1.34 13.31
C VAL A 111 -18.72 0.58 13.55
N ASN A 112 -18.65 -0.70 13.89
CA ASN A 112 -19.83 -1.51 14.21
C ASN A 112 -20.54 -1.00 15.46
N ALA A 113 -19.79 -0.69 16.52
CA ALA A 113 -20.32 -0.17 17.77
C ALA A 113 -20.97 1.21 17.60
N ILE A 114 -20.32 2.13 16.88
CA ILE A 114 -20.88 3.45 16.55
C ILE A 114 -22.18 3.31 15.78
N PHE A 115 -22.20 2.48 14.72
CA PHE A 115 -23.41 2.29 13.92
C PHE A 115 -24.56 1.69 14.74
N ALA A 116 -24.27 0.76 15.65
CA ALA A 116 -25.28 0.21 16.56
C ALA A 116 -25.82 1.27 17.53
N ALA A 117 -24.92 2.07 18.13
CA ALA A 117 -25.26 3.12 19.08
C ALA A 117 -26.01 4.29 18.44
N ALA A 118 -25.69 4.64 17.19
CA ALA A 118 -26.40 5.68 16.43
C ALA A 118 -27.89 5.34 16.24
N LYS A 119 -28.22 4.06 16.03
CA LYS A 119 -29.62 3.60 15.90
C LYS A 119 -30.40 3.66 17.22
N THR A 120 -29.71 3.62 18.35
CA THR A 120 -30.32 3.67 19.69
C THR A 120 -30.09 5.01 20.39
N SER A 121 -29.53 6.00 19.67
CA SER A 121 -29.21 7.34 20.17
C SER A 121 -28.35 7.34 21.44
N ASN A 122 -27.43 6.37 21.58
CA ASN A 122 -26.53 6.29 22.73
C ASN A 122 -25.27 7.15 22.50
N SER A 123 -25.37 8.44 22.78
CA SER A 123 -24.30 9.43 22.53
C SER A 123 -23.00 9.13 23.28
N GLN A 124 -23.06 8.57 24.49
CA GLN A 124 -21.86 8.24 25.27
C GLN A 124 -21.02 7.18 24.55
N VAL A 125 -21.66 6.09 24.10
CA VAL A 125 -20.97 5.03 23.35
C VAL A 125 -20.43 5.55 22.03
N ILE A 126 -21.17 6.43 21.34
CA ILE A 126 -20.71 7.03 20.09
C ILE A 126 -19.42 7.80 20.31
N LEU A 127 -19.37 8.71 21.28
CA LEU A 127 -18.18 9.53 21.55
C LEU A 127 -16.97 8.68 21.94
N ASP A 128 -17.16 7.69 22.82
CA ASP A 128 -16.06 6.81 23.25
C ASP A 128 -15.50 6.00 22.08
N GLN A 129 -16.37 5.52 21.19
CA GLN A 129 -15.97 4.72 20.04
C GLN A 129 -15.41 5.58 18.89
N VAL A 130 -15.85 6.82 18.73
CA VAL A 130 -15.26 7.78 17.78
C VAL A 130 -13.79 8.03 18.12
N ASN A 131 -13.47 8.25 19.39
CA ASN A 131 -12.07 8.42 19.83
C ASN A 131 -11.21 7.18 19.55
N LYS A 132 -11.76 5.97 19.80
CA LYS A 132 -11.07 4.71 19.49
C LYS A 132 -10.86 4.51 17.99
N LEU A 133 -11.88 4.83 17.20
CA LEU A 133 -11.84 4.75 15.74
C LEU A 133 -10.77 5.70 15.18
N GLU A 134 -10.73 6.95 15.66
CA GLU A 134 -9.71 7.93 15.27
C GLU A 134 -8.30 7.41 15.56
N GLY A 135 -8.04 6.99 16.80
CA GLY A 135 -6.72 6.49 17.20
C GLY A 135 -6.27 5.27 16.39
N SER A 136 -7.17 4.30 16.20
CA SER A 136 -6.87 3.08 15.43
C SER A 136 -6.63 3.40 13.95
N ALA A 137 -7.41 4.32 13.37
CA ALA A 137 -7.22 4.77 11.99
C ALA A 137 -5.89 5.52 11.82
N GLN A 138 -5.53 6.39 12.77
CA GLN A 138 -4.25 7.10 12.75
C GLN A 138 -3.08 6.11 12.75
N GLU A 139 -3.10 5.11 13.62
CA GLU A 139 -2.04 4.11 13.72
C GLU A 139 -1.95 3.25 12.44
N LEU A 140 -3.08 2.80 11.89
CA LEU A 140 -3.10 2.04 10.64
C LEU A 140 -2.52 2.87 9.47
N LEU A 141 -2.95 4.12 9.33
CA LEU A 141 -2.45 5.03 8.29
C LEU A 141 -0.94 5.27 8.43
N LYS A 142 -0.45 5.39 9.67
CA LYS A 142 0.97 5.55 9.98
C LYS A 142 1.77 4.30 9.62
N GLN A 143 1.28 3.11 9.97
CA GLN A 143 1.92 1.83 9.59
C GLN A 143 2.06 1.70 8.07
N GLU A 144 0.99 1.97 7.32
CA GLU A 144 1.01 1.87 5.86
C GLU A 144 1.89 2.95 5.20
N TRP A 145 2.04 4.11 5.84
CA TRP A 145 3.01 5.12 5.42
C TRP A 145 4.46 4.66 5.60
N GLU A 146 4.80 4.14 6.78
CA GLU A 146 6.14 3.62 7.05
C GLU A 146 6.49 2.45 6.12
N LYS A 147 5.51 1.59 5.82
CA LYS A 147 5.65 0.51 4.82
C LYS A 147 5.97 1.06 3.43
N SER A 148 5.18 2.02 2.93
CA SER A 148 5.46 2.69 1.64
C SER A 148 6.86 3.30 1.59
N LYS A 149 7.31 3.96 2.66
CA LYS A 149 8.67 4.54 2.70
C LYS A 149 9.73 3.45 2.59
N ALA A 150 9.62 2.39 3.38
CA ALA A 150 10.60 1.29 3.36
C ALA A 150 10.69 0.60 1.99
N GLU A 151 9.55 0.44 1.31
CA GLU A 151 9.47 -0.13 -0.04
C GLU A 151 10.09 0.82 -1.09
N ALA A 152 9.82 2.12 -0.99
CA ALA A 152 10.42 3.13 -1.87
C ALA A 152 11.94 3.19 -1.71
N PHE A 153 12.48 3.10 -0.48
CA PHE A 153 13.93 3.04 -0.25
C PHE A 153 14.56 1.73 -0.75
N SER A 154 13.86 0.59 -0.63
CA SER A 154 14.40 -0.73 -1.00
C SER A 154 14.14 -1.16 -2.44
N GLY A 155 13.27 -0.46 -3.17
CA GLY A 155 12.85 -0.84 -4.52
C GLY A 155 12.08 -2.16 -4.60
N LYS A 156 11.55 -2.64 -3.46
CA LYS A 156 10.84 -3.92 -3.34
C LYS A 156 9.57 -3.75 -2.51
N VAL A 157 8.45 -4.24 -3.02
CA VAL A 157 7.17 -4.30 -2.30
C VAL A 157 7.16 -5.50 -1.34
N LYS A 158 6.59 -5.35 -0.13
CA LYS A 158 6.54 -6.40 0.91
C LYS A 158 5.12 -6.78 1.31
#